data_AF-A0A2A9PIJ2-F1
#
_entry.id   AF-A0A2A9PIJ2-F1
#
_cell.length_a   1.000
_cell.length_b   1.000
_cell.length_c   1.000
_cell.angle_alpha   90.00
_cell.angle_beta   90.00
_cell.angle_gamma   90.00
#
_symmetry.space_group_name_H-M   'P 1'
#
loop_
_entity.id
_entity.type
_entity.pdbx_description
1 polymer ?
#
loop_
_entity_poly.entity_id
_entity_poly.type
_entity_poly.pdbx_seq_one_letter_code
_entity_poly.pdbx_strand_id
1 'polypeptide(L)'
;MLWLVRAPLFIRIHQSERRNKVPRHLGHGRFSARTLYHPSQRIQSPTPWSDNKSSTNGHTTVKMGEALIEGSNWRLVEVGRVVVITGDHPYAGGLGAIVEIVDHKRVLVDGPSSDRELAVPRQCVPLSKCLLSQFVIDGLLRGSRHGTLKKLWEKCEIDDKWKQSNWAKKRDQMKRRKNLTDFDRFKVMRLQKQRRFEERKALAKIKASA
;
A
#
# COMPACT_ATOMS: atom_id res chain seq x y z
N MET A 1 -14.43 49.67 38.15
CA MET A 1 -14.69 50.73 37.16
C MET A 1 -13.66 50.53 36.06
N LEU A 2 -13.95 50.24 34.80
CA LEU A 2 -15.11 50.48 33.96
C LEU A 2 -15.21 49.29 32.98
N TRP A 3 -16.42 48.80 32.75
CA TRP A 3 -16.75 47.98 31.59
C TRP A 3 -16.73 48.85 30.33
N LEU A 4 -16.30 48.33 29.18
CA LEU A 4 -16.98 48.67 27.92
C LEU A 4 -16.83 47.57 26.85
N VAL A 5 -18.01 47.19 26.37
CA VAL A 5 -18.38 46.20 25.37
C VAL A 5 -18.33 46.82 23.97
N ARG A 6 -17.96 46.07 22.91
CA ARG A 6 -18.71 45.99 21.62
C ARG A 6 -18.05 45.12 20.53
N ALA A 7 -18.70 43.98 20.29
CA ALA A 7 -19.20 43.39 19.03
C ALA A 7 -18.40 43.42 17.68
N PRO A 8 -18.51 42.34 16.87
CA PRO A 8 -17.76 42.14 15.63
C PRO A 8 -18.46 42.70 14.37
N LEU A 9 -17.67 43.16 13.39
CA LEU A 9 -18.14 43.61 12.07
C LEU A 9 -18.33 42.43 11.09
N PHE A 10 -19.60 42.16 10.82
CA PHE A 10 -20.26 42.11 9.51
C PHE A 10 -19.60 41.41 8.31
N ILE A 11 -20.26 40.31 7.90
CA ILE A 11 -20.15 39.52 6.67
C ILE A 11 -20.65 40.33 5.46
N ARG A 12 -19.95 40.25 4.32
CA ARG A 12 -20.50 40.65 3.00
C ARG A 12 -20.11 39.63 1.92
N ILE A 13 -21.04 38.72 1.62
CA ILE A 13 -20.95 37.77 0.50
C ILE A 13 -21.43 38.49 -0.77
N HIS A 14 -20.58 38.48 -1.80
CA HIS A 14 -20.84 39.08 -3.10
C HIS A 14 -21.61 38.08 -3.99
N GLN A 15 -22.89 38.34 -4.24
CA GLN A 15 -23.67 37.68 -5.30
C GLN A 15 -23.12 38.12 -6.68
N SER A 16 -23.02 37.18 -7.62
CA SER A 16 -22.91 37.51 -9.04
C SER A 16 -23.96 36.71 -9.82
N GLU A 17 -24.95 37.44 -10.34
CA GLU A 17 -25.97 36.98 -11.26
C GLU A 17 -25.35 36.67 -12.63
N ARG A 18 -25.47 35.43 -13.11
CA ARG A 18 -25.31 35.12 -14.53
C ARG A 18 -26.68 34.88 -15.15
N ARG A 19 -27.05 35.81 -16.03
CA ARG A 19 -28.27 35.82 -16.84
C ARG A 19 -28.26 34.64 -17.82
N ASN A 20 -29.29 33.80 -17.76
CA ASN A 20 -29.57 32.78 -18.77
C ASN A 20 -30.15 33.45 -20.03
N LYS A 21 -29.50 33.27 -21.19
CA LYS A 21 -30.08 33.53 -22.51
C LYS A 21 -30.61 32.22 -23.08
N VAL A 22 -31.92 32.12 -23.25
CA VAL A 22 -32.59 31.07 -24.02
C VAL A 22 -32.77 31.53 -25.47
N PRO A 23 -32.37 30.74 -26.48
CA PRO A 23 -32.72 31.05 -27.86
C PRO A 23 -34.12 30.50 -28.19
N ARG A 24 -34.94 31.37 -28.80
CA ARG A 24 -36.24 31.03 -29.40
C ARG A 24 -36.05 30.48 -30.80
N HIS A 25 -36.67 29.35 -31.12
CA HIS A 25 -36.97 28.95 -32.50
C HIS A 25 -38.29 28.17 -32.50
N LEU A 26 -39.24 28.69 -33.26
CA LEU A 26 -40.55 28.10 -33.53
C LEU A 26 -40.42 27.12 -34.69
N GLY A 27 -41.02 25.95 -34.54
CA GLY A 27 -41.17 24.96 -35.60
C GLY A 27 -42.32 24.02 -35.27
N HIS A 28 -43.48 24.28 -35.87
CA HIS A 28 -44.66 23.43 -35.81
C HIS A 28 -44.42 22.15 -36.63
N GLY A 29 -44.66 20.99 -36.01
CA GLY A 29 -44.50 19.68 -36.65
C GLY A 29 -45.27 18.58 -35.95
N ARG A 30 -46.56 18.47 -36.30
CA ARG A 30 -47.43 17.28 -36.33
C ARG A 30 -47.32 16.26 -35.17
N PHE A 31 -48.39 16.25 -34.38
CA PHE A 31 -48.82 15.18 -33.49
C PHE A 31 -48.71 13.79 -34.16
N SER A 32 -47.97 12.90 -33.50
CA SER A 32 -48.12 11.45 -33.62
C SER A 32 -48.25 10.89 -32.22
N ALA A 33 -49.45 10.43 -31.89
CA ALA A 33 -49.75 9.77 -30.63
C ALA A 33 -49.03 8.42 -30.60
N ARG A 34 -47.96 8.33 -29.81
CA ARG A 34 -47.38 7.07 -29.39
C ARG A 34 -47.28 7.09 -27.87
N THR A 35 -48.19 6.35 -27.26
CA THR A 35 -48.32 6.08 -25.82
C THR A 35 -46.96 5.87 -25.16
N LEU A 36 -46.57 6.80 -24.28
CA LEU A 36 -45.46 6.62 -23.36
C LEU A 36 -45.93 5.76 -22.19
N TYR A 37 -45.49 4.51 -22.16
CA TYR A 37 -45.31 3.81 -20.88
C TYR A 37 -44.24 4.59 -20.12
N HIS A 38 -44.61 5.29 -19.05
CA HIS A 38 -43.65 5.73 -18.05
C HIS A 38 -43.46 4.58 -17.07
N PRO A 39 -42.29 3.91 -17.04
CA PRO A 39 -41.97 3.07 -15.91
C PRO A 39 -41.81 4.02 -14.73
N SER A 40 -42.72 3.90 -13.76
CA SER A 40 -42.58 4.51 -12.44
C SER A 40 -41.14 4.29 -11.97
N GLN A 41 -40.35 5.36 -11.83
CA GLN A 41 -39.07 5.25 -11.17
C GLN A 41 -39.36 4.85 -9.73
N ARG A 42 -39.23 3.55 -9.45
CA ARG A 42 -39.16 3.04 -8.09
C ARG A 42 -37.94 3.72 -7.48
N ILE A 43 -38.16 4.71 -6.63
CA ILE A 43 -37.14 5.26 -5.75
C ILE A 43 -36.59 4.04 -5.00
N GLN A 44 -35.38 3.61 -5.36
CA GLN A 44 -34.69 2.58 -4.61
C GLN A 44 -34.32 3.23 -3.28
N SER A 45 -35.10 2.96 -2.24
CA SER A 45 -34.66 3.21 -0.86
C SER A 45 -33.35 2.44 -0.65
N PRO A 46 -32.29 3.05 -0.10
CA PRO A 46 -31.08 2.32 0.23
C PRO A 46 -31.47 1.15 1.14
N THR A 47 -31.21 -0.08 0.72
CA THR A 47 -31.38 -1.22 1.62
C THR A 47 -30.41 -1.01 2.80
N PRO A 48 -30.84 -1.20 4.06
CA PRO A 48 -29.98 -1.01 5.24
C PRO A 48 -28.75 -1.93 5.27
N TRP A 49 -28.67 -2.86 4.32
CA TRP A 49 -27.66 -3.91 4.21
C TRP A 49 -26.99 -3.89 2.83
N SER A 50 -26.70 -2.71 2.29
CA SER A 50 -25.75 -2.61 1.18
C SER A 50 -24.33 -2.76 1.74
N ASP A 51 -23.82 -3.99 1.71
CA ASP A 51 -22.43 -4.33 2.02
C ASP A 51 -21.48 -3.57 1.08
N ASN A 52 -20.98 -2.41 1.52
CA ASN A 52 -19.90 -1.66 0.86
C ASN A 52 -18.54 -2.30 1.17
N LYS A 53 -18.41 -3.60 0.90
CA LYS A 53 -17.15 -4.35 1.07
C LYS A 53 -16.20 -3.99 -0.06
N SER A 54 -15.17 -3.20 0.22
CA SER A 54 -14.02 -3.03 -0.67
C SER A 54 -12.87 -3.91 -0.20
N SER A 55 -12.39 -4.81 -1.06
CA SER A 55 -11.19 -5.62 -0.83
C SER A 55 -10.01 -5.00 -1.57
N THR A 56 -9.02 -4.50 -0.83
CA THR A 56 -7.72 -4.09 -1.38
C THR A 56 -6.64 -4.90 -0.69
N ASN A 57 -5.82 -5.63 -1.44
CA ASN A 57 -4.70 -6.44 -0.94
C ASN A 57 -5.07 -7.49 0.12
N GLY A 58 -6.26 -8.11 0.01
CA GLY A 58 -6.73 -9.15 0.93
C GLY A 58 -7.27 -8.65 2.27
N HIS A 59 -7.32 -7.32 2.47
CA HIS A 59 -7.93 -6.70 3.64
C HIS A 59 -9.42 -6.42 3.38
N THR A 60 -10.29 -6.96 4.23
CA THR A 60 -11.73 -6.63 4.21
C THR A 60 -11.96 -5.47 5.16
N THR A 61 -12.17 -4.28 4.61
CA THR A 61 -12.64 -3.14 5.38
C THR A 61 -14.16 -3.12 5.31
N VAL A 62 -14.82 -3.28 6.46
CA VAL A 62 -16.27 -3.20 6.53
C VAL A 62 -16.64 -1.88 7.19
N LYS A 63 -17.40 -1.06 6.48
CA LYS A 63 -17.91 0.19 7.02
C LYS A 63 -19.30 -0.04 7.62
N MET A 64 -19.35 -0.21 8.94
CA MET A 64 -20.61 -0.28 9.69
C MET A 64 -20.91 1.11 10.26
N GLY A 65 -21.72 1.90 9.54
CA GLY A 65 -21.98 3.30 9.91
C GLY A 65 -20.76 4.21 9.71
N GLU A 66 -20.35 4.93 10.75
CA GLU A 66 -19.10 5.72 10.77
C GLU A 66 -17.87 4.93 11.24
N ALA A 67 -18.06 3.73 11.80
CA ALA A 67 -16.96 2.91 12.29
C ALA A 67 -16.28 2.16 11.14
N LEU A 68 -14.96 2.34 11.04
CA LEU A 68 -14.09 1.58 10.15
C LEU A 68 -13.56 0.36 10.92
N ILE A 69 -14.11 -0.82 10.62
CA ILE A 69 -13.63 -2.07 11.23
C ILE A 69 -12.61 -2.67 10.28
N GLU A 70 -11.34 -2.55 10.65
CA GLU A 70 -10.22 -3.16 9.93
C GLU A 70 -10.03 -4.60 10.44
N GLY A 71 -10.29 -5.59 9.57
CA GLY A 71 -9.98 -6.99 9.88
C GLY A 71 -8.48 -7.26 10.04
N SER A 72 -8.11 -8.36 10.70
CA SER A 72 -6.72 -8.78 10.88
C SER A 72 -6.01 -8.97 9.53
N ASN A 73 -4.95 -8.20 9.31
CA ASN A 73 -4.13 -8.28 8.09
C ASN A 73 -3.08 -9.40 8.22
N TRP A 74 -3.53 -10.66 8.19
CA TRP A 74 -2.63 -11.80 8.11
C TRP A 74 -2.04 -11.93 6.71
N ARG A 75 -0.74 -12.25 6.65
CA ARG A 75 -0.09 -12.57 5.37
C ARG A 75 -0.51 -13.98 4.96
N LEU A 76 -1.36 -14.08 3.94
CA LEU A 76 -1.91 -15.35 3.46
C LEU A 76 -0.97 -16.03 2.47
N VAL A 77 -1.01 -17.35 2.39
CA VAL A 77 -0.32 -18.08 1.31
C VAL A 77 -1.22 -18.05 0.08
N GLU A 78 -0.87 -17.24 -0.90
CA GLU A 78 -1.65 -17.05 -2.14
C GLU A 78 -0.73 -16.87 -3.35
N VAL A 79 -1.29 -17.10 -4.54
CA VAL A 79 -0.57 -16.90 -5.80
C VAL A 79 -0.28 -15.41 -5.98
N GLY A 80 0.95 -15.07 -6.37
CA GLY A 80 1.41 -13.70 -6.56
C GLY A 80 2.07 -13.10 -5.32
N ARG A 81 1.92 -13.70 -4.12
CA ARG A 81 2.60 -13.19 -2.93
C ARG A 81 4.11 -13.37 -3.03
N VAL A 82 4.85 -12.31 -2.75
CA VAL A 82 6.30 -12.31 -2.72
C VAL A 82 6.78 -12.87 -1.38
N VAL A 83 7.71 -13.80 -1.46
CA VAL A 83 8.33 -14.51 -0.34
C VAL A 83 9.84 -14.34 -0.38
N VAL A 84 10.45 -14.38 0.78
CA VAL A 84 11.90 -14.44 0.95
C VAL A 84 12.26 -15.84 1.40
N ILE A 85 13.21 -16.46 0.71
CA ILE A 85 13.72 -17.77 1.11
C ILE A 85 14.70 -17.60 2.26
N THR A 86 14.62 -18.45 3.28
CA THR A 86 15.42 -18.35 4.50
C THR A 86 15.90 -19.70 5.02
N GLY A 87 16.78 -19.64 6.02
CA GLY A 87 17.37 -20.82 6.64
C GLY A 87 18.42 -21.47 5.74
N ASP A 88 18.68 -22.75 6.01
CA ASP A 88 19.53 -23.59 5.18
C ASP A 88 18.84 -23.92 3.86
N HIS A 89 19.19 -23.18 2.80
CA HIS A 89 18.75 -23.34 1.41
C HIS A 89 19.77 -22.64 0.48
N PRO A 90 20.05 -23.17 -0.73
CA PRO A 90 21.05 -22.58 -1.65
C PRO A 90 20.76 -21.12 -2.03
N TYR A 91 19.48 -20.76 -2.13
CA TYR A 91 19.01 -19.41 -2.49
C TYR A 91 18.52 -18.60 -1.27
N ALA A 92 19.06 -18.85 -0.08
CA ALA A 92 18.67 -18.14 1.13
C ALA A 92 18.96 -16.64 1.04
N GLY A 93 17.94 -15.82 1.28
CA GLY A 93 17.96 -14.37 1.07
C GLY A 93 17.39 -13.92 -0.27
N GLY A 94 17.14 -14.86 -1.18
CA GLY A 94 16.51 -14.58 -2.47
C GLY A 94 15.02 -14.24 -2.33
N LEU A 95 14.52 -13.52 -3.33
CA LEU A 95 13.12 -13.12 -3.49
C LEU A 95 12.45 -13.96 -4.56
N GLY A 96 11.20 -14.35 -4.32
CA GLY A 96 10.38 -14.94 -5.37
C GLY A 96 8.90 -14.76 -5.11
N ALA A 97 8.09 -14.90 -6.15
CA ALA A 97 6.65 -14.95 -6.03
C ALA A 97 6.17 -16.40 -5.94
N ILE A 98 5.15 -16.65 -5.13
CA ILE A 98 4.42 -17.93 -5.15
C ILE A 98 3.65 -17.99 -6.46
N VAL A 99 3.99 -18.94 -7.31
CA VAL A 99 3.32 -19.14 -8.61
C VAL A 99 2.20 -20.16 -8.49
N GLU A 100 2.41 -21.17 -7.66
CA GLU A 100 1.48 -22.26 -7.45
C GLU A 100 1.66 -22.83 -6.04
N ILE A 101 0.54 -23.19 -5.41
CA ILE A 101 0.54 -23.93 -4.15
C ILE A 101 0.47 -25.42 -4.53
N VAL A 102 1.51 -26.17 -4.19
CA VAL A 102 1.63 -27.59 -4.55
C VAL A 102 0.87 -28.43 -3.54
N ASP A 103 1.15 -28.21 -2.26
CA ASP A 103 0.49 -28.87 -1.14
C ASP A 103 0.48 -27.93 0.09
N HIS A 104 0.01 -28.42 1.24
CA HIS A 104 -0.08 -27.62 2.47
C HIS A 104 1.26 -27.15 3.03
N LYS A 105 2.38 -27.75 2.62
CA LYS A 105 3.70 -27.49 3.18
C LYS A 105 4.67 -26.93 2.15
N ARG A 106 4.34 -26.95 0.86
CA ARG A 106 5.25 -26.58 -0.23
C ARG A 106 4.56 -25.72 -1.28
N VAL A 107 5.33 -24.78 -1.80
CA VAL A 107 4.92 -23.84 -2.84
C VAL A 107 5.94 -23.83 -3.97
N LEU A 108 5.46 -23.63 -5.19
CA LEU A 108 6.31 -23.36 -6.35
C LEU A 108 6.62 -21.87 -6.37
N VAL A 109 7.90 -21.54 -6.22
CA VAL A 109 8.40 -20.16 -6.17
C VAL A 109 9.22 -19.87 -7.41
N ASP A 110 9.09 -18.66 -7.95
CA ASP A 110 9.86 -18.17 -9.10
C ASP A 110 10.22 -16.69 -8.86
N GLY A 111 11.49 -16.33 -9.03
CA GLY A 111 12.03 -15.03 -8.66
C GLY A 111 12.80 -14.37 -9.79
N PRO A 112 12.11 -13.69 -10.74
CA PRO A 112 12.73 -13.02 -11.87
C PRO A 112 13.30 -11.63 -11.49
N SER A 113 13.94 -11.52 -10.33
CA SER A 113 14.57 -10.26 -9.89
C SER A 113 15.73 -9.89 -10.81
N SER A 114 15.95 -8.58 -10.98
CA SER A 114 17.07 -8.07 -11.78
C SER A 114 18.42 -8.30 -11.10
N ASP A 115 18.43 -8.31 -9.76
CA ASP A 115 19.64 -8.50 -8.96
C ASP A 115 19.96 -9.99 -8.82
N ARG A 116 21.15 -10.41 -9.28
CA ARG A 116 21.55 -11.84 -9.28
C ARG A 116 21.63 -12.46 -7.88
N GLU A 117 21.93 -11.67 -6.84
CA GLU A 117 21.90 -12.15 -5.45
C GLU A 117 20.48 -12.43 -4.95
N LEU A 118 19.47 -11.74 -5.51
CA LEU A 118 18.07 -11.86 -5.11
C LEU A 118 17.27 -12.80 -6.01
N ALA A 119 17.73 -13.01 -7.25
CA ALA A 119 17.08 -13.87 -8.23
C ALA A 119 17.04 -15.32 -7.76
N VAL A 120 15.88 -15.95 -7.94
CA VAL A 120 15.63 -17.34 -7.54
C VAL A 120 15.08 -18.10 -8.75
N PRO A 121 15.72 -19.22 -9.16
CA PRO A 121 15.17 -20.04 -10.22
C PRO A 121 13.87 -20.70 -9.77
N ARG A 122 13.00 -20.98 -10.74
CA ARG A 122 11.72 -21.65 -10.49
C ARG A 122 11.94 -23.01 -9.83
N GLN A 123 11.47 -23.17 -8.60
CA GLN A 123 11.65 -24.40 -7.81
C GLN A 123 10.57 -24.57 -6.76
N CYS A 124 10.38 -25.81 -6.30
CA CYS A 124 9.48 -26.13 -5.18
C CYS A 124 10.21 -25.88 -3.86
N VAL A 125 9.64 -25.04 -3.00
CA VAL A 125 10.22 -24.63 -1.71
C VAL A 125 9.23 -24.94 -0.58
N PRO A 126 9.67 -25.54 0.53
CA PRO A 126 8.82 -25.72 1.70
C PRO A 126 8.47 -24.36 2.33
N LEU A 127 7.21 -24.17 2.70
CA LEU A 127 6.70 -22.96 3.35
C LEU A 127 7.40 -22.64 4.67
N SER A 128 7.94 -23.64 5.38
CA SER A 128 8.75 -23.44 6.59
C SER A 128 10.04 -22.66 6.35
N LYS A 129 10.53 -22.63 5.10
CA LYS A 129 11.71 -21.87 4.67
C LYS A 129 11.32 -20.55 3.97
N CYS A 130 10.03 -20.30 3.80
CA CYS A 130 9.51 -19.09 3.16
C CYS A 130 9.04 -18.09 4.21
N LEU A 131 9.55 -16.87 4.16
CA LEU A 131 9.00 -15.75 4.91
C LEU A 131 8.10 -14.93 3.98
N LEU A 132 6.81 -14.89 4.32
CA LEU A 132 5.82 -14.13 3.56
C LEU A 132 6.07 -12.63 3.72
N SER A 133 6.19 -11.92 2.61
CA SER A 133 6.29 -10.46 2.60
C SER A 133 4.91 -9.79 2.50
N GLN A 134 4.91 -8.47 2.61
CA GLN A 134 3.70 -7.64 2.41
C GLN A 134 3.36 -7.42 0.93
N PHE A 135 4.26 -7.75 0.01
CA PHE A 135 4.07 -7.48 -1.41
C PHE A 135 3.32 -8.63 -2.08
N VAL A 136 2.34 -8.27 -2.90
CA VAL A 136 1.56 -9.19 -3.73
C VAL A 136 1.56 -8.66 -5.15
N ILE A 137 1.78 -9.55 -6.11
CA ILE A 137 1.71 -9.25 -7.54
C ILE A 137 0.29 -9.54 -7.99
N ASP A 138 -0.49 -8.49 -8.15
CA ASP A 138 -1.89 -8.60 -8.56
C ASP A 138 -2.00 -9.08 -10.02
N GLY A 139 -2.99 -9.93 -10.27
CA GLY A 139 -3.26 -10.46 -11.62
C GLY A 139 -2.33 -11.60 -12.07
N LEU A 140 -1.50 -12.15 -11.18
CA LEU A 140 -0.75 -13.36 -11.48
C LEU A 140 -1.67 -14.59 -11.48
N LEU A 141 -1.81 -15.25 -12.63
CA LEU A 141 -2.56 -16.49 -12.75
C LEU A 141 -1.77 -17.67 -12.17
N ARG A 142 -2.47 -18.62 -11.56
CA ARG A 142 -1.88 -19.87 -11.04
C ARG A 142 -1.10 -20.59 -12.15
N GLY A 143 0.13 -20.99 -11.86
CA GLY A 143 0.97 -21.74 -12.83
C GLY A 143 1.56 -20.88 -13.95
N SER A 144 1.47 -19.54 -13.88
CA SER A 144 2.08 -18.63 -14.85
C SER A 144 3.56 -18.95 -15.12
N ARG A 145 3.97 -18.84 -16.39
CA ARG A 145 5.36 -19.05 -16.81
C ARG A 145 6.25 -17.87 -16.42
N HIS A 146 7.55 -18.12 -16.35
CA HIS A 146 8.57 -17.16 -15.93
C HIS A 146 8.50 -15.82 -16.68
N GLY A 147 8.31 -15.84 -18.01
CA GLY A 147 8.21 -14.63 -18.81
C GLY A 147 7.02 -13.73 -18.45
N THR A 148 5.86 -14.30 -18.14
CA THR A 148 4.68 -13.54 -17.69
C THR A 148 4.92 -12.94 -16.32
N LEU A 149 5.49 -13.74 -15.40
CA LEU A 149 5.81 -13.28 -14.05
C LEU A 149 6.82 -12.14 -14.09
N LYS A 150 7.86 -12.21 -14.93
CA LYS A 150 8.87 -11.16 -15.07
C LYS A 150 8.25 -9.82 -15.48
N LYS A 151 7.36 -9.82 -16.48
CA LYS A 151 6.64 -8.61 -16.90
C LYS A 151 5.80 -7.99 -15.78
N LEU A 152 5.11 -8.83 -15.00
CA LEU A 152 4.31 -8.36 -13.86
C LEU A 152 5.19 -7.90 -12.69
N TRP A 153 6.31 -8.57 -12.45
CA TRP A 153 7.30 -8.22 -11.43
C TRP A 153 7.87 -6.82 -11.66
N GLU A 154 8.26 -6.55 -12.91
CA GLU A 154 8.73 -5.24 -13.37
C GLU A 154 7.61 -4.19 -13.29
N LYS A 155 6.40 -4.51 -13.78
CA LYS A 155 5.23 -3.60 -13.70
C LYS A 155 4.87 -3.22 -12.27
N CYS A 156 5.02 -4.14 -11.33
CA CYS A 156 4.75 -3.91 -9.91
C CYS A 156 5.96 -3.30 -9.17
N GLU A 157 7.10 -3.10 -9.83
CA GLU A 157 8.33 -2.52 -9.27
C GLU A 157 8.74 -3.21 -7.96
N ILE A 158 8.67 -4.55 -7.92
CA ILE A 158 8.89 -5.32 -6.69
C ILE A 158 10.30 -5.14 -6.14
N ASP A 159 11.32 -5.08 -7.01
CA ASP A 159 12.71 -4.89 -6.60
C ASP A 159 12.91 -3.54 -5.89
N ASP A 160 12.28 -2.48 -6.39
CA ASP A 160 12.39 -1.14 -5.80
C ASP A 160 11.61 -1.03 -4.50
N LYS A 161 10.39 -1.58 -4.46
CA LYS A 161 9.60 -1.68 -3.23
C LYS A 161 10.33 -2.49 -2.16
N TRP A 162 11.01 -3.56 -2.55
CA TRP A 162 11.84 -4.34 -1.66
C TRP A 162 13.00 -3.51 -1.11
N LYS A 163 13.78 -2.84 -1.96
CA LYS A 163 14.91 -1.98 -1.56
C LYS A 163 14.50 -0.86 -0.61
N GLN A 164 13.32 -0.27 -0.81
CA GLN A 164 12.79 0.77 0.06
C GLN A 164 12.30 0.24 1.41
N SER A 165 11.97 -1.04 1.50
CA SER A 165 11.44 -1.65 2.72
C SER A 165 12.43 -1.56 3.89
N ASN A 166 11.90 -1.41 5.10
CA ASN A 166 12.71 -1.46 6.32
C ASN A 166 13.42 -2.81 6.48
N TRP A 167 12.89 -3.86 5.86
CA TRP A 167 13.47 -5.19 5.98
C TRP A 167 14.75 -5.33 5.15
N ALA A 168 14.75 -4.88 3.90
CA ALA A 168 15.95 -4.81 3.07
C ALA A 168 17.01 -3.91 3.71
N LYS A 169 16.63 -2.71 4.15
CA LYS A 169 17.54 -1.77 4.84
C LYS A 169 18.20 -2.39 6.07
N LYS A 170 17.44 -3.13 6.88
CA LYS A 170 17.99 -3.86 8.04
C LYS A 170 18.93 -4.98 7.61
N ARG A 171 18.59 -5.74 6.57
CA ARG A 171 19.45 -6.81 6.04
C ARG A 171 20.78 -6.25 5.53
N ASP A 172 20.75 -5.14 4.81
CA ASP A 172 21.95 -4.45 4.34
C ASP A 172 22.76 -3.86 5.47
N GLN A 173 22.09 -3.31 6.50
CA GLN A 173 22.77 -2.86 7.72
C GLN A 173 23.47 -4.03 8.41
N MET A 174 22.84 -5.19 8.52
CA MET A 174 23.47 -6.40 9.08
C MET A 174 24.64 -6.88 8.23
N LYS A 175 24.50 -6.92 6.89
CA LYS A 175 25.58 -7.28 5.94
C LYS A 175 26.78 -6.34 6.12
N ARG A 176 26.54 -5.03 6.16
CA ARG A 176 27.60 -4.03 6.41
C ARG A 176 28.25 -4.19 7.78
N ARG A 177 27.48 -4.43 8.85
CA ARG A 177 28.03 -4.62 10.20
C ARG A 177 28.90 -5.86 10.31
N LYS A 178 28.54 -6.95 9.61
CA LYS A 178 29.36 -8.17 9.56
C LYS A 178 30.69 -7.95 8.83
N ASN A 179 30.70 -7.06 7.84
CA ASN A 179 31.88 -6.78 7.01
C ASN A 179 32.77 -5.65 7.55
N LEU A 180 32.53 -5.14 8.77
CA LEU A 180 33.33 -4.05 9.33
C LEU A 180 34.73 -4.53 9.74
N THR A 181 35.75 -3.81 9.27
CA THR A 181 37.13 -3.97 9.74
C THR A 181 37.31 -3.41 11.15
N ASP A 182 38.39 -3.78 11.83
CA ASP A 182 38.69 -3.28 13.18
C ASP A 182 38.79 -1.75 13.24
N PHE A 183 39.44 -1.17 12.25
CA PHE A 183 39.55 0.27 12.11
C PHE A 183 38.18 0.93 11.90
N ASP A 184 37.29 0.34 11.10
CA ASP A 184 35.95 0.88 10.90
C ASP A 184 35.08 0.76 12.16
N ARG A 185 35.26 -0.29 12.96
CA ARG A 185 34.62 -0.41 14.28
C ARG A 185 35.07 0.72 15.22
N PHE A 186 36.35 1.09 15.21
CA PHE A 186 36.86 2.23 15.97
C PHE A 186 36.22 3.55 15.50
N LYS A 187 36.13 3.79 14.18
CA LYS A 187 35.42 4.97 13.63
C LYS A 187 33.96 5.03 14.09
N VAL A 188 33.23 3.92 13.97
CA VAL A 188 31.83 3.81 14.40
C VAL A 188 31.71 4.14 15.89
N MET A 189 32.60 3.63 16.74
CA MET A 189 32.62 3.93 18.18
C MET A 189 32.82 5.43 18.45
N ARG A 190 33.77 6.07 17.76
CA ARG A 190 34.04 7.52 17.92
C ARG A 190 32.83 8.36 17.47
N LEU A 191 32.26 8.06 16.30
CA LEU A 191 31.07 8.74 15.79
C LEU A 191 29.86 8.55 16.72
N GLN A 192 29.69 7.36 17.30
CA GLN A 192 28.61 7.09 18.25
C GLN A 192 28.77 7.89 19.55
N LYS A 193 30.01 8.08 20.04
CA LYS A 193 30.29 8.95 21.20
C LYS A 193 29.96 10.42 20.91
N GLN A 194 30.35 10.93 19.73
CA GLN A 194 30.04 12.30 19.29
C GLN A 194 28.52 12.53 19.22
N ARG A 195 27.80 11.65 18.51
CA ARG A 195 26.34 11.72 18.39
C ARG A 195 25.64 11.72 19.75
N ARG A 196 26.02 10.82 20.67
CA ARG A 196 25.45 10.76 22.03
C ARG A 196 25.75 11.99 22.87
N PHE A 197 26.89 12.65 22.64
CA PHE A 197 27.23 13.88 23.33
C PHE A 197 26.32 15.02 22.87
N GLU A 198 26.14 15.18 21.56
CA GLU A 198 25.24 16.17 20.97
C GLU A 198 23.78 15.95 21.37
N GLU A 199 23.29 14.70 21.32
CA GLU A 199 21.94 14.34 21.76
C GLU A 199 21.72 14.73 23.24
N ARG A 200 22.66 14.40 24.13
CA ARG A 200 22.57 14.77 25.55
C ARG A 200 22.61 16.28 25.76
N LYS A 201 23.45 17.00 25.00
CA LYS A 201 23.52 18.47 25.05
C LYS A 201 22.18 19.10 24.63
N ALA A 202 21.59 18.62 23.54
CA ALA A 202 20.29 19.08 23.07
C ALA A 202 19.18 18.78 24.09
N LEU A 203 19.15 17.56 24.65
CA LEU A 203 18.19 17.17 25.69
C LEU A 203 18.34 17.99 26.97
N ALA A 204 19.57 18.27 27.41
CA ALA A 204 19.81 19.11 28.58
C ALA A 204 19.28 20.54 28.36
N LYS A 205 19.46 21.09 27.15
CA LYS A 205 18.92 22.40 26.78
C LYS A 205 17.39 22.42 26.82
N ILE A 206 16.74 21.41 26.23
CA ILE A 206 15.27 21.28 26.23
C ILE A 206 14.74 21.15 27.67
N LYS A 207 15.38 20.33 28.51
CA LYS A 207 15.00 20.16 29.92
C LYS A 207 15.20 21.41 30.76
N ALA A 208 16.20 22.23 30.45
CA ALA A 208 16.43 23.48 31.16
C ALA A 208 15.44 24.59 30.75
N SER A 209 14.86 24.50 29.55
CA SER A 209 13.86 25.43 29.03
C SER A 209 12.40 25.02 29.32
N ALA A 210 12.18 23.80 29.79
CA ALA A 210 10.87 23.25 30.15
C ALA A 210 10.68 23.32 31.67
#